data_AF-A0A354PJR0-F1
#
_entry.id   AF-A0A354PJR0-F1
#
_cell.length_a   1.000
_cell.length_b   1.000
_cell.length_c   1.000
_cell.angle_alpha   90.00
_cell.angle_beta   90.00
_cell.angle_gamma   90.00
#
_symmetry.space_group_name_H-M   'P 1'
#
loop_
_entity.id
_entity.type
_entity.pdbx_description
1 polymer ?
#
loop_
_entity_poly.entity_id
_entity_poly.type
_entity_poly.pdbx_seq_one_letter_code
_entity_poly.pdbx_strand_id
1 'polypeptide(L)'
;MMELRWNAARLCIRRHWPNRICIILFNVLFASVGPDGLCYSQNPIPSTPETTAVESKSLSVEEAAFRELTIAVAADLDSPAHTRAAKVIHEQAIISDRFNAPIRQAIRTADTEPFDESRLLAAIALMPASTIPRQEQIAIVLDTLVVLSNRETSLGRQLKSGLLTDGPRASGLLDLIVARLTAMPERLAIELEGRFKQGKQPAVIYSLLPLSNSHGSTLVPYVLQAGKDEDRFVKSSAFIALRKAFTNAETASIALMKQRFRSDAEHIFSRNDVDQNGILMPAEWSTMLVNPVAADVDGDSRITLEEYIDWFARRKITQMQNSQ
;
A
#
# COMPACT_ATOMS: atom_id res chain seq x y z
N MET A 1 -20.36 23.81 -52.02
CA MET A 1 -19.64 22.84 -52.86
C MET A 1 -18.38 23.50 -53.39
N MET A 2 -17.29 23.44 -52.63
CA MET A 2 -15.96 23.88 -53.05
C MET A 2 -14.99 22.76 -52.70
N GLU A 3 -14.51 22.08 -53.74
CA GLU A 3 -13.35 21.20 -53.69
C GLU A 3 -12.08 22.05 -53.58
N LEU A 4 -11.13 21.60 -52.76
CA LEU A 4 -9.70 21.74 -53.04
C LEU A 4 -8.95 20.65 -52.28
N ARG A 5 -8.49 19.67 -53.07
CA ARG A 5 -7.50 18.64 -52.72
C ARG A 5 -6.17 19.30 -52.35
N TRP A 6 -5.37 18.67 -51.48
CA TRP A 6 -3.92 18.46 -51.69
C TRP A 6 -3.39 17.38 -50.73
N ASN A 7 -2.29 16.75 -51.15
CA ASN A 7 -1.88 15.37 -50.88
C ASN A 7 -1.03 15.15 -49.61
N ALA A 8 -1.19 13.93 -49.08
CA ALA A 8 -0.20 13.00 -48.54
C ALA A 8 1.24 13.46 -48.23
N ALA A 9 1.69 13.14 -47.01
CA ALA A 9 3.02 12.55 -46.78
C ALA A 9 3.07 11.77 -45.47
N ARG A 10 3.50 10.52 -45.57
CA ARG A 10 3.84 9.59 -44.49
C ARG A 10 4.99 10.14 -43.64
N LEU A 11 4.92 9.96 -42.32
CA LEU A 11 6.11 9.61 -41.54
C LEU A 11 5.72 8.86 -40.26
N CYS A 12 5.84 7.54 -40.33
CA CYS A 12 6.01 6.68 -39.17
C CYS A 12 7.29 7.10 -38.44
N ILE A 13 7.16 7.50 -37.18
CA ILE A 13 8.26 7.41 -36.22
C ILE A 13 7.74 6.65 -34.99
N ARG A 14 8.04 5.35 -35.00
CA ARG A 14 8.18 4.53 -33.79
C ARG A 14 9.20 5.21 -32.89
N ARG A 15 8.81 5.59 -31.68
CA ARG A 15 9.77 5.77 -30.57
C ARG A 15 9.48 4.71 -29.50
N HIS A 16 10.31 3.67 -29.56
CA HIS A 16 10.57 2.73 -28.48
C HIS A 16 11.18 3.45 -27.28
N TRP A 17 10.49 3.42 -26.15
CA TRP A 17 11.04 3.42 -24.78
C TRP A 17 10.10 2.51 -23.98
N PRO A 18 10.63 1.56 -23.16
CA PRO A 18 11.32 2.00 -21.95
C PRO A 18 12.56 1.15 -21.57
N ASN A 19 13.65 1.87 -21.28
CA ASN A 19 14.55 1.48 -20.20
C ASN A 19 13.80 1.69 -18.87
N ARG A 20 13.41 0.61 -18.20
CA ARG A 20 13.16 0.65 -16.76
C ARG A 20 14.20 -0.21 -16.06
N ILE A 21 15.02 0.50 -15.31
CA ILE A 21 16.03 0.05 -14.36
C ILE A 21 15.36 -0.89 -13.35
N CYS A 22 15.86 -2.13 -13.31
CA CYS A 22 15.65 -3.07 -12.21
C CYS A 22 16.36 -2.54 -10.95
N ILE A 23 15.61 -2.06 -9.98
CA ILE A 23 16.02 -2.05 -8.57
C ILE A 23 14.79 -2.49 -7.76
N ILE A 24 14.62 -3.81 -7.62
CA ILE A 24 13.98 -4.43 -6.46
C ILE A 24 14.66 -5.79 -6.32
N LEU A 25 15.39 -6.00 -5.22
CA LEU A 25 15.55 -7.28 -4.53
C LEU A 25 16.44 -7.02 -3.31
N PHE A 26 15.83 -6.74 -2.15
CA PHE A 26 16.44 -7.04 -0.86
C PHE A 26 15.35 -7.26 0.19
N ASN A 27 15.45 -8.43 0.86
CA ASN A 27 14.77 -8.88 2.07
C ASN A 27 13.30 -9.33 2.00
N VAL A 28 13.10 -10.63 1.72
CA VAL A 28 12.17 -11.47 2.49
C VAL A 28 12.86 -12.81 2.78
N LEU A 29 13.44 -12.91 3.98
CA LEU A 29 13.87 -14.17 4.58
C LEU A 29 12.76 -14.55 5.57
N PHE A 30 11.80 -15.36 5.13
CA PHE A 30 10.85 -16.03 6.03
C PHE A 30 11.05 -17.53 5.87
N ALA A 31 11.51 -18.14 6.96
CA ALA A 31 11.70 -19.56 7.08
C ALA A 31 10.36 -20.29 6.97
N SER A 32 10.31 -21.27 6.07
CA SER A 32 9.26 -22.28 6.02
C SER A 32 9.51 -23.30 7.13
N VAL A 33 8.57 -23.41 8.07
CA VAL A 33 8.49 -24.56 8.99
C VAL A 33 7.31 -25.41 8.53
N GLY A 34 7.60 -26.63 8.11
CA GLY A 34 6.61 -27.61 7.65
C GLY A 34 5.79 -28.22 8.80
N PRO A 35 4.68 -28.91 8.50
CA PRO A 35 3.79 -29.47 9.51
C PRO A 35 4.14 -30.95 9.75
N ASP A 36 5.11 -31.22 10.61
CA ASP A 36 5.32 -32.57 11.14
C ASP A 36 4.75 -32.66 12.55
N GLY A 37 3.67 -33.41 12.67
CA GLY A 37 3.10 -33.82 13.95
C GLY A 37 4.06 -34.78 14.65
N LEU A 38 4.55 -34.38 15.82
CA LEU A 38 5.25 -35.27 16.74
C LEU A 38 4.85 -34.98 18.18
N CYS A 39 4.67 -36.10 18.89
CA CYS A 39 4.25 -36.30 20.27
C CYS A 39 4.90 -35.33 21.26
N TYR A 40 4.09 -34.82 22.21
CA TYR A 40 4.55 -34.07 23.38
C TYR A 40 5.46 -34.94 24.26
N SER A 41 6.77 -34.85 24.04
CA SER A 41 7.80 -35.21 25.01
C SER A 41 8.10 -33.95 25.84
N GLN A 42 7.98 -34.05 27.16
CA GLN A 42 8.36 -33.00 28.10
C GLN A 42 9.89 -32.86 28.11
N ASN A 43 10.43 -32.07 27.18
CA ASN A 43 11.82 -31.64 27.24
C ASN A 43 11.97 -30.54 28.30
N PRO A 44 13.02 -30.58 29.14
CA PRO A 44 13.29 -29.56 30.13
C PRO A 44 13.52 -28.20 29.47
N ILE A 45 12.96 -27.17 30.10
CA ILE A 45 13.08 -25.76 29.71
C ILE A 45 14.57 -25.41 29.56
N PRO A 46 15.07 -25.06 28.36
CA PRO A 46 16.43 -24.57 28.21
C PRO A 46 16.57 -23.25 28.97
N SER A 47 17.48 -23.26 29.93
CA SER A 47 17.90 -22.12 30.74
C SER A 47 18.42 -20.97 29.88
N THR A 48 17.89 -19.79 30.16
CA THR A 48 18.47 -18.44 29.98
C THR A 48 19.00 -18.08 28.59
N PRO A 49 18.42 -17.11 27.87
CA PRO A 49 19.03 -16.59 26.66
C PRO A 49 20.37 -15.92 27.02
N GLU A 50 21.47 -16.49 26.53
CA GLU A 50 22.78 -15.83 26.50
C GLU A 50 22.61 -14.47 25.84
N THR A 51 22.66 -13.42 26.64
CA THR A 51 22.70 -12.04 26.18
C THR A 51 24.06 -11.83 25.53
N THR A 52 24.15 -12.03 24.23
CA THR A 52 25.30 -11.61 23.44
C THR A 52 25.38 -10.10 23.52
N ALA A 53 26.28 -9.60 24.38
CA ALA A 53 26.59 -8.19 24.49
C ALA A 53 27.07 -7.69 23.12
N VAL A 54 26.21 -6.94 22.43
CA VAL A 54 26.59 -6.27 21.19
C VAL A 54 27.63 -5.22 21.55
N GLU A 55 28.87 -5.52 21.20
CA GLU A 55 30.02 -4.65 21.42
C GLU A 55 29.77 -3.31 20.69
N SER A 56 29.54 -2.24 21.45
CA SER A 56 29.24 -0.92 20.91
C SER A 56 30.51 -0.33 20.29
N LYS A 57 30.68 -0.51 18.98
CA LYS A 57 31.77 0.10 18.22
C LYS A 57 31.68 1.62 18.35
N SER A 58 32.66 2.24 19.03
CA SER A 58 32.76 3.68 19.14
C SER A 58 32.97 4.29 17.75
N LEU A 59 32.10 5.23 17.35
CA LEU A 59 32.21 5.95 16.09
C LEU A 59 33.50 6.78 16.06
N SER A 60 34.10 6.94 14.88
CA SER A 60 35.24 7.85 14.72
C SER A 60 34.80 9.31 14.93
N VAL A 61 35.75 10.20 15.25
CA VAL A 61 35.47 11.63 15.43
C VAL A 61 34.89 12.24 14.15
N GLU A 62 35.40 11.83 12.99
CA GLU A 62 34.96 12.27 11.67
C GLU A 62 33.54 11.79 11.36
N GLU A 63 33.22 10.54 11.70
CA GLU A 63 31.89 9.96 11.50
C GLU A 63 30.84 10.67 12.38
N ALA A 64 31.19 10.97 13.64
CA ALA A 64 30.34 11.76 14.52
C ALA A 64 30.09 13.17 13.97
N ALA A 65 31.14 13.85 13.48
CA ALA A 65 31.01 15.18 12.87
C ALA A 65 30.16 15.16 11.59
N PHE A 66 30.34 14.17 10.73
CA PHE A 66 29.53 13.98 9.53
C PHE A 66 28.06 13.71 9.88
N ARG A 67 27.80 12.90 10.90
CA ARG A 67 26.45 12.62 11.40
C ARG A 67 25.77 13.89 11.91
N GLU A 68 26.46 14.69 12.72
CA GLU A 68 25.91 15.97 13.21
C GLU A 68 25.61 16.94 12.07
N LEU A 69 26.50 17.07 11.09
CA LEU A 69 26.26 17.88 9.89
C LEU A 69 25.04 17.38 9.12
N THR A 70 24.91 16.07 8.92
CA THR A 70 23.78 15.47 8.20
C THR A 70 22.46 15.73 8.92
N ILE A 71 22.43 15.61 10.26
CA ILE A 71 21.24 15.93 11.07
C ILE A 71 20.90 17.42 10.95
N ALA A 72 21.88 18.31 11.05
CA ALA A 72 21.66 19.75 10.94
C ALA A 72 21.09 20.15 9.57
N VAL A 73 21.67 19.61 8.49
CA VAL A 73 21.21 19.87 7.11
C VAL A 73 19.82 19.29 6.85
N ALA A 74 19.52 18.09 7.37
CA ALA A 74 18.19 17.51 7.24
C ALA A 74 17.14 18.25 8.08
N ALA A 75 17.49 18.77 9.26
CA ALA A 75 16.55 19.53 10.09
C ALA A 75 16.15 20.87 9.44
N ASP A 76 16.99 21.42 8.56
CA ASP A 76 16.69 22.59 7.74
C ASP A 76 15.93 22.19 6.47
N LEU A 77 14.60 22.21 6.56
CA LEU A 77 13.70 21.82 5.46
C LEU A 77 13.81 22.71 4.23
N ASP A 78 14.38 23.91 4.37
CA ASP A 78 14.56 24.88 3.29
C ASP A 78 15.95 24.71 2.63
N SER A 79 16.79 23.82 3.15
CA SER A 79 18.12 23.56 2.62
C SER A 79 18.07 22.91 1.23
N PRO A 80 18.85 23.39 0.24
CA PRO A 80 18.95 22.72 -1.06
C PRO A 80 19.57 21.32 -0.97
N ALA A 81 20.26 21.01 0.13
CA ALA A 81 20.85 19.71 0.41
C ALA A 81 19.93 18.78 1.22
N HIS A 82 18.74 19.24 1.65
CA HIS A 82 17.80 18.50 2.47
C HIS A 82 17.53 17.09 1.93
N THR A 83 17.14 16.97 0.67
CA THR A 83 16.79 15.67 0.05
C THR A 83 17.95 14.68 0.09
N ARG A 84 19.19 15.15 -0.07
CA ARG A 84 20.38 14.29 0.01
C ARG A 84 20.67 13.90 1.46
N ALA A 85 20.58 14.85 2.39
CA ALA A 85 20.78 14.58 3.81
C ALA A 85 19.72 13.60 4.34
N ALA A 86 18.44 13.81 4.03
CA ALA A 86 17.35 12.91 4.40
C ALA A 86 17.56 11.49 3.86
N LYS A 87 18.09 11.34 2.64
CA LYS A 87 18.44 10.02 2.10
C LYS A 87 19.51 9.33 2.95
N VAL A 88 20.60 10.04 3.31
CA VAL A 88 21.65 9.51 4.19
C VAL A 88 21.10 9.15 5.57
N ILE A 89 20.21 9.97 6.13
CA ILE A 89 19.52 9.68 7.39
C ILE A 89 18.77 8.34 7.33
N HIS A 90 18.04 8.07 6.23
CA HIS A 90 17.32 6.80 6.06
C HIS A 90 18.26 5.62 5.84
N GLU A 91 19.31 5.79 5.02
CA GLU A 91 20.30 4.74 4.72
C GLU A 91 21.08 4.32 5.98
N GLN A 92 21.38 5.27 6.87
CA GLN A 92 22.10 5.03 8.13
C GLN A 92 21.16 4.78 9.32
N ALA A 93 19.84 4.70 9.09
CA ALA A 93 18.82 4.55 10.13
C ALA A 93 19.00 5.54 11.31
N ILE A 94 19.38 6.79 11.01
CA ILE A 94 19.61 7.81 12.02
C ILE A 94 18.26 8.28 12.57
N ILE A 95 18.10 8.21 13.89
CA ILE A 95 16.95 8.75 14.62
C ILE A 95 17.40 9.98 15.41
N SER A 96 16.65 11.09 15.34
CA SER A 96 16.93 12.32 16.09
C SER A 96 15.65 13.08 16.47
N ASP A 97 15.64 13.66 17.66
CA ASP A 97 14.57 14.55 18.15
C ASP A 97 14.61 15.95 17.53
N ARG A 98 15.75 16.37 16.98
CA ARG A 98 15.92 17.65 16.27
C ARG A 98 15.02 17.78 15.06
N PHE A 99 14.53 16.67 14.50
CA PHE A 99 13.56 16.69 13.41
C PHE A 99 12.14 17.03 13.88
N ASN A 100 11.82 16.85 15.16
CA ASN A 100 10.44 16.98 15.66
C ASN A 100 9.88 18.40 15.49
N ALA A 101 10.67 19.42 15.85
CA ALA A 101 10.22 20.81 15.78
C ALA A 101 10.03 21.30 14.33
N PRO A 102 10.97 21.10 13.39
CA PRO A 102 10.78 21.42 11.98
C PRO A 102 9.55 20.73 11.36
N ILE A 103 9.35 19.44 11.65
CA ILE A 103 8.20 18.68 11.14
C ILE A 103 6.88 19.30 11.61
N ARG A 104 6.76 19.54 12.93
CA ARG A 104 5.54 20.16 13.49
C ARG A 104 5.32 21.56 12.96
N GLN A 105 6.38 22.35 12.80
CA GLN A 105 6.28 23.69 12.27
C GLN A 105 5.78 23.70 10.83
N ALA A 106 6.34 22.86 9.96
CA ALA A 106 5.92 22.76 8.56
C ALA A 106 4.44 22.39 8.42
N ILE A 107 3.94 21.51 9.29
CA ILE A 107 2.54 21.07 9.29
C ILE A 107 1.61 22.14 9.84
N ARG A 108 2.02 22.86 10.90
CA ARG A 108 1.27 24.00 11.44
C ARG A 108 1.12 25.13 10.43
N THR A 109 2.12 25.33 9.57
CA THR A 109 2.08 26.35 8.52
C THR A 109 1.43 25.87 7.22
N ALA A 110 0.93 24.62 7.17
CA ALA A 110 0.37 24.04 5.95
C ALA A 110 -0.96 24.67 5.52
N ASP A 111 -1.60 25.49 6.35
CA ASP A 111 -2.79 26.29 6.04
C ASP A 111 -2.46 27.73 5.60
N THR A 112 -1.22 28.18 5.82
CA THR A 112 -0.80 29.56 5.52
C THR A 112 -0.55 29.79 4.02
N GLU A 113 -0.59 31.06 3.62
CA GLU A 113 -0.22 31.53 2.28
C GLU A 113 1.13 32.29 2.35
N PRO A 114 2.10 32.00 1.45
CA PRO A 114 2.02 31.02 0.37
C PRO A 114 2.15 29.56 0.86
N PHE A 115 1.42 28.64 0.23
CA PHE A 115 1.59 27.21 0.46
C PHE A 115 2.95 26.72 -0.05
N ASP A 116 3.77 26.16 0.84
CA ASP A 116 5.02 25.50 0.47
C ASP A 116 4.88 23.97 0.50
N GLU A 117 4.51 23.39 -0.65
CA GLU A 117 4.40 21.95 -0.84
C GLU A 117 5.73 21.23 -0.63
N SER A 118 6.86 21.85 -1.01
CA SER A 118 8.19 21.24 -0.95
C SER A 118 8.62 21.07 0.50
N ARG A 119 8.41 22.10 1.33
CA ARG A 119 8.68 22.06 2.77
C ARG A 119 7.82 21.02 3.49
N LEU A 120 6.54 20.90 3.12
CA LEU A 120 5.65 19.90 3.72
C LEU A 120 6.07 18.48 3.31
N LEU A 121 6.43 18.26 2.04
CA LEU A 121 6.96 16.99 1.55
C LEU A 121 8.25 16.61 2.29
N ALA A 122 9.17 17.57 2.45
CA ALA A 122 10.41 17.42 3.20
C ALA A 122 10.16 17.01 4.66
N ALA A 123 9.20 17.63 5.33
CA ALA A 123 8.80 17.28 6.70
C ALA A 123 8.25 15.85 6.81
N ILE A 124 7.31 15.46 5.94
CA ILE A 124 6.72 14.12 5.96
C ILE A 124 7.77 13.04 5.67
N ALA A 125 8.70 13.32 4.76
CA ALA A 125 9.79 12.40 4.42
C ALA A 125 10.73 12.14 5.62
N LEU A 126 10.90 13.11 6.52
CA LEU A 126 11.73 12.97 7.72
C LEU A 126 11.04 12.33 8.92
N MET A 127 9.71 12.21 8.92
CA MET A 127 8.99 11.62 10.05
C MET A 127 9.52 10.26 10.54
N PRO A 128 9.99 9.30 9.70
CA PRO A 128 10.42 7.99 10.22
C PRO A 128 11.75 8.05 10.97
N ALA A 129 12.53 9.11 10.75
CA ALA A 129 13.77 9.40 11.45
C ALA A 129 13.56 10.27 12.70
N SER A 130 12.33 10.77 12.93
CA SER A 130 11.99 11.56 14.10
C SER A 130 11.75 10.70 15.34
N THR A 131 11.83 11.29 16.54
CA THR A 131 11.43 10.62 17.79
C THR A 131 9.94 10.79 18.12
N ILE A 132 9.15 11.40 17.22
CA ILE A 132 7.70 11.52 17.38
C ILE A 132 7.08 10.12 17.47
N PRO A 133 6.26 9.80 18.48
CA PRO A 133 5.56 8.52 18.58
C PRO A 133 4.78 8.19 17.31
N ARG A 134 4.83 6.95 16.84
CA ARG A 134 4.20 6.52 15.58
C ARG A 134 2.70 6.82 15.51
N GLN A 135 1.98 6.72 16.64
CA GLN A 135 0.57 7.10 16.70
C GLN A 135 0.37 8.59 16.44
N GLU A 136 1.19 9.43 17.07
CA GLU A 136 1.14 10.87 16.88
C GLU A 136 1.53 11.26 15.45
N GLN A 137 2.47 10.55 14.83
CA GLN A 137 2.79 10.75 13.41
C GLN A 137 1.57 10.55 12.51
N ILE A 138 0.75 9.52 12.76
CA ILE A 138 -0.50 9.30 12.01
C ILE A 138 -1.45 10.49 12.23
N ALA A 139 -1.71 10.88 13.48
CA ALA A 139 -2.61 11.99 13.79
C ALA A 139 -2.20 13.27 13.06
N ILE A 140 -0.90 13.61 13.10
CA ILE A 140 -0.32 14.76 12.40
C ILE A 140 -0.57 14.68 10.88
N VAL A 141 -0.36 13.51 10.26
CA VAL A 141 -0.60 13.31 8.82
C VAL A 141 -2.08 13.45 8.47
N LEU A 142 -2.97 12.93 9.32
CA LEU A 142 -4.41 13.09 9.13
C LEU A 142 -4.85 14.55 9.24
N ASP A 143 -4.33 15.29 10.22
CA ASP A 143 -4.62 16.73 10.36
C ASP A 143 -4.13 17.51 9.13
N THR A 144 -2.95 17.15 8.63
CA THR A 144 -2.41 17.70 7.38
C THR A 144 -3.37 17.46 6.21
N LEU A 145 -3.90 16.23 6.05
CA LEU A 145 -4.88 15.93 5.00
C LEU A 145 -6.16 16.74 5.13
N VAL A 146 -6.66 16.95 6.36
CA VAL A 146 -7.84 17.80 6.61
C VAL A 146 -7.55 19.23 6.18
N VAL A 147 -6.42 19.80 6.61
CA VAL A 147 -5.99 21.16 6.23
C VAL A 147 -5.89 21.29 4.71
N LEU A 148 -5.16 20.38 4.05
CA LEU A 148 -4.99 20.39 2.60
C LEU A 148 -6.33 20.23 1.87
N SER A 149 -7.23 19.40 2.39
CA SER A 149 -8.55 19.21 1.81
C SER A 149 -9.39 20.48 1.85
N ASN A 150 -9.21 21.35 2.84
CA ASN A 150 -9.99 22.58 2.96
C ASN A 150 -9.55 23.68 1.99
N ARG A 151 -8.31 23.63 1.48
CA ARG A 151 -7.77 24.65 0.56
C ARG A 151 -8.50 24.64 -0.79
N GLU A 152 -8.59 25.81 -1.43
CA GLU A 152 -9.21 25.99 -2.75
C GLU A 152 -8.25 25.65 -3.91
N THR A 153 -7.31 24.74 -3.68
CA THR A 153 -6.36 24.28 -4.69
C THR A 153 -6.93 23.12 -5.52
N SER A 154 -6.26 22.74 -6.60
CA SER A 154 -6.58 21.49 -7.32
C SER A 154 -6.46 20.27 -6.41
N LEU A 155 -5.41 20.25 -5.57
CA LEU A 155 -5.16 19.22 -4.56
C LEU A 155 -6.30 19.16 -3.54
N GLY A 156 -6.71 20.31 -2.98
CA GLY A 156 -7.80 20.36 -2.02
C GLY A 156 -9.12 19.85 -2.61
N ARG A 157 -9.44 20.21 -3.86
CA ARG A 157 -10.61 19.68 -4.58
C ARG A 157 -10.54 18.17 -4.80
N GLN A 158 -9.37 17.63 -5.13
CA GLN A 158 -9.14 16.18 -5.26
C GLN A 158 -9.32 15.45 -3.92
N LEU A 159 -8.82 16.02 -2.83
CA LEU A 159 -9.00 15.47 -1.48
C LEU A 159 -10.46 15.51 -1.03
N LYS A 160 -11.18 16.61 -1.31
CA LYS A 160 -12.63 16.73 -1.02
C LYS A 160 -13.45 15.67 -1.76
N SER A 161 -13.07 15.28 -2.98
CA SER A 161 -13.76 14.23 -3.72
C SER A 161 -13.42 12.80 -3.25
N GLY A 162 -12.54 12.64 -2.25
CA GLY A 162 -12.13 11.33 -1.74
C GLY A 162 -11.17 10.58 -2.67
N LEU A 163 -10.58 11.26 -3.67
CA LEU A 163 -9.69 10.65 -4.65
C LEU A 163 -8.23 10.68 -4.17
N LEU A 164 -7.89 9.79 -3.25
CA LEU A 164 -6.53 9.65 -2.75
C LEU A 164 -5.58 8.95 -3.73
N THR A 165 -6.04 7.89 -4.40
CA THR A 165 -5.19 7.01 -5.23
C THR A 165 -5.57 6.98 -6.71
N ASP A 166 -6.75 7.47 -7.09
CA ASP A 166 -7.33 7.21 -8.42
C ASP A 166 -7.29 8.44 -9.34
N GLY A 167 -6.41 9.41 -9.03
CA GLY A 167 -6.30 10.66 -9.77
C GLY A 167 -5.23 10.62 -10.88
N PRO A 168 -5.44 11.26 -12.05
CA PRO A 168 -4.48 11.28 -13.16
C PRO A 168 -3.18 12.07 -12.88
N ARG A 169 -3.07 12.71 -11.70
CA ARG A 169 -1.91 13.49 -11.25
C ARG A 169 -1.76 13.37 -9.74
N ALA A 170 -1.32 12.22 -9.24
CA ALA A 170 -0.92 12.14 -7.85
C ALA A 170 0.23 13.12 -7.61
N SER A 171 0.03 14.07 -6.70
CA SER A 171 1.13 14.90 -6.19
C SER A 171 2.09 13.98 -5.45
N GLY A 172 3.41 14.21 -5.58
CA GLY A 172 4.41 13.46 -4.83
C GLY A 172 4.19 13.53 -3.31
N LEU A 173 3.54 14.60 -2.83
CA LEU A 173 3.12 14.72 -1.43
C LEU A 173 2.04 13.69 -1.07
N LEU A 174 1.01 13.52 -1.91
CA LEU A 174 -0.04 12.53 -1.67
C LEU A 174 0.49 11.11 -1.72
N ASP A 175 1.36 10.80 -2.68
CA ASP A 175 1.99 9.48 -2.77
C ASP A 175 2.77 9.17 -1.50
N LEU A 176 3.53 10.14 -1.00
CA LEU A 176 4.29 10.01 0.24
C LEU A 176 3.38 9.83 1.47
N ILE A 177 2.28 10.60 1.55
CA ILE A 177 1.28 10.45 2.63
C ILE A 177 0.63 9.07 2.58
N VAL A 178 0.16 8.63 1.40
CA VAL A 178 -0.49 7.32 1.25
C VAL A 178 0.48 6.20 1.58
N ALA A 179 1.71 6.25 1.08
CA ALA A 179 2.76 5.28 1.43
C ALA A 179 2.99 5.24 2.95
N ARG A 180 3.00 6.41 3.60
CA ARG A 180 3.19 6.52 5.04
C ARG A 180 2.07 5.87 5.85
N LEU A 181 0.82 6.15 5.48
CA LEU A 181 -0.35 5.62 6.16
C LEU A 181 -0.48 4.10 5.94
N THR A 182 -0.18 3.63 4.73
CA THR A 182 -0.20 2.21 4.37
C THR A 182 0.86 1.40 5.13
N ALA A 183 1.99 2.01 5.50
CA ALA A 183 3.03 1.36 6.30
C ALA A 183 2.63 1.13 7.78
N MET A 184 1.51 1.70 8.24
CA MET A 184 1.06 1.63 9.64
C MET A 184 -0.46 1.41 9.76
N PRO A 185 -1.02 0.34 9.16
CA PRO A 185 -2.46 0.15 9.01
C PRO A 185 -3.21 0.01 10.35
N GLU A 186 -2.62 -0.66 11.34
CA GLU A 186 -3.21 -0.83 12.68
C GLU A 186 -3.35 0.50 13.42
N ARG A 187 -2.28 1.32 13.44
CA ARG A 187 -2.28 2.63 14.08
C ARG A 187 -3.22 3.60 13.39
N LEU A 188 -3.29 3.51 12.06
CA LEU A 188 -4.29 4.23 11.27
C LEU A 188 -5.71 3.85 11.68
N ALA A 189 -6.01 2.56 11.85
CA ALA A 189 -7.34 2.11 12.27
C ALA A 189 -7.73 2.68 13.64
N ILE A 190 -6.83 2.64 14.62
CA ILE A 190 -7.04 3.20 15.96
C ILE A 190 -7.34 4.71 15.88
N GLU A 191 -6.56 5.46 15.11
CA GLU A 191 -6.74 6.91 14.96
C GLU A 191 -8.08 7.24 14.28
N LEU A 192 -8.41 6.53 13.20
CA LEU A 192 -9.67 6.71 12.47
C LEU A 192 -10.87 6.39 13.37
N GLU A 193 -10.81 5.33 14.17
CA GLU A 193 -11.86 4.99 15.13
C GLU A 193 -12.06 6.11 16.16
N GLY A 194 -10.95 6.62 16.72
CA GLY A 194 -10.97 7.75 17.65
C GLY A 194 -11.67 8.98 17.06
N ARG A 195 -11.34 9.31 15.80
CA ARG A 195 -11.95 10.45 15.08
C ARG A 195 -13.43 10.20 14.75
N PHE A 196 -13.80 9.00 14.30
CA PHE A 196 -15.21 8.70 14.00
C PHE A 196 -16.09 8.74 15.25
N LYS A 197 -15.56 8.38 16.42
CA LYS A 197 -16.25 8.54 17.72
C LYS A 197 -16.47 10.00 18.10
N GLN A 198 -15.63 10.93 17.63
CA GLN A 198 -15.78 12.37 17.88
C GLN A 198 -16.86 13.02 17.00
N GLY A 199 -17.42 12.29 16.02
CA GLY A 199 -18.55 12.74 15.21
C GLY A 199 -18.22 12.82 13.72
N LYS A 200 -18.93 13.73 13.02
CA LYS A 200 -18.81 13.90 11.58
C LYS A 200 -17.39 14.34 11.20
N GLN A 201 -16.78 13.61 10.27
CA GLN A 201 -15.44 13.90 9.77
C GLN A 201 -15.49 14.48 8.35
N PRO A 202 -14.42 15.16 7.89
CA PRO A 202 -14.28 15.57 6.49
C PRO A 202 -14.24 14.37 5.54
N ALA A 203 -14.68 14.56 4.30
CA ALA A 203 -14.74 13.51 3.27
C ALA A 203 -13.42 12.76 3.08
N VAL A 204 -12.28 13.46 3.16
CA VAL A 204 -10.93 12.87 3.02
C VAL A 204 -10.60 11.82 4.09
N ILE A 205 -11.18 11.91 5.29
CA ILE A 205 -10.92 10.95 6.37
C ILE A 205 -11.61 9.61 6.06
N TYR A 206 -12.83 9.63 5.52
CA TYR A 206 -13.53 8.41 5.14
C TYR A 206 -12.82 7.66 4.00
N SER A 207 -12.19 8.36 3.06
CA SER A 207 -11.46 7.72 1.95
C SER A 207 -10.22 6.95 2.37
N LEU A 208 -9.79 7.07 3.63
CA LEU A 208 -8.62 6.36 4.18
C LEU A 208 -8.93 4.95 4.67
N LEU A 209 -10.22 4.57 4.78
CA LEU A 209 -10.62 3.23 5.23
C LEU A 209 -9.83 2.10 4.52
N PRO A 210 -9.66 2.10 3.18
CA PRO A 210 -8.98 1.00 2.50
C PRO A 210 -7.50 0.84 2.88
N LEU A 211 -6.86 1.91 3.38
CA LEU A 211 -5.46 1.87 3.79
C LEU A 211 -5.24 1.18 5.14
N SER A 212 -6.31 0.97 5.91
CA SER A 212 -6.25 0.26 7.20
C SER A 212 -6.31 -1.27 7.06
N ASN A 213 -6.42 -1.79 5.84
CA ASN A 213 -6.51 -3.24 5.55
C ASN A 213 -7.58 -3.94 6.41
N SER A 214 -7.30 -5.14 6.92
CA SER A 214 -8.20 -5.93 7.77
C SER A 214 -8.58 -5.23 9.09
N HIS A 215 -7.71 -4.34 9.58
CA HIS A 215 -7.96 -3.55 10.79
C HIS A 215 -9.10 -2.53 10.59
N GLY A 216 -9.47 -2.22 9.35
CA GLY A 216 -10.59 -1.33 9.03
C GLY A 216 -11.98 -1.94 9.20
N SER A 217 -12.09 -3.24 9.47
CA SER A 217 -13.40 -3.91 9.60
C SER A 217 -14.29 -3.29 10.69
N THR A 218 -13.70 -2.88 11.82
CA THR A 218 -14.41 -2.19 12.91
C THR A 218 -14.87 -0.78 12.53
N LEU A 219 -14.30 -0.20 11.49
CA LEU A 219 -14.62 1.15 11.01
C LEU A 219 -15.82 1.17 10.05
N VAL A 220 -16.15 0.03 9.44
CA VAL A 220 -17.22 -0.10 8.44
C VAL A 220 -18.57 0.48 8.90
N PRO A 221 -19.05 0.26 10.14
CA PRO A 221 -20.31 0.85 10.61
C PRO A 221 -20.30 2.40 10.58
N TYR A 222 -19.18 3.04 10.93
CA TYR A 222 -19.05 4.50 10.89
C TYR A 222 -19.08 5.02 9.46
N VAL A 223 -18.41 4.33 8.53
CA VAL A 223 -18.40 4.72 7.11
C VAL A 223 -19.76 4.46 6.45
N LEU A 224 -20.46 3.38 6.81
CA LEU A 224 -21.84 3.13 6.39
C LEU A 224 -22.79 4.24 6.85
N GLN A 225 -22.62 4.71 8.08
CA GLN A 225 -23.41 5.84 8.59
C GLN A 225 -23.09 7.13 7.83
N ALA A 226 -21.82 7.39 7.52
CA ALA A 226 -21.41 8.54 6.70
C ALA A 226 -21.95 8.47 5.26
N GLY A 227 -22.17 7.28 4.71
CA GLY A 227 -22.84 7.08 3.42
C GLY A 227 -24.29 7.61 3.38
N LYS A 228 -24.90 7.86 4.55
CA LYS A 228 -26.24 8.46 4.69
C LYS A 228 -26.21 9.98 4.89
N ASP A 229 -25.03 10.61 4.93
CA ASP A 229 -24.88 12.05 5.15
C ASP A 229 -25.47 12.87 3.99
N GLU A 230 -25.97 14.08 4.24
CA GLU A 230 -26.50 14.98 3.21
C GLU A 230 -25.39 15.63 2.37
N ASP A 231 -24.18 15.76 2.91
CA ASP A 231 -23.02 16.24 2.18
C ASP A 231 -22.61 15.23 1.10
N ARG A 232 -22.77 15.65 -0.17
CA ARG A 232 -22.43 14.84 -1.35
C ARG A 232 -20.99 14.32 -1.33
N PHE A 233 -20.04 15.07 -0.78
CA PHE A 233 -18.63 14.69 -0.77
C PHE A 233 -18.38 13.60 0.27
N VAL A 234 -18.97 13.74 1.47
CA VAL A 234 -18.91 12.71 2.52
C VAL A 234 -19.56 11.43 2.03
N LYS A 235 -20.78 11.52 1.47
CA LYS A 235 -21.50 10.39 0.88
C LYS A 235 -20.68 9.68 -0.19
N SER A 236 -20.18 10.43 -1.17
CA SER A 236 -19.37 9.87 -2.27
C SER A 236 -18.10 9.19 -1.75
N SER A 237 -17.38 9.84 -0.83
CA SER A 237 -16.15 9.29 -0.24
C SER A 237 -16.43 7.99 0.52
N ALA A 238 -17.49 7.96 1.33
CA ALA A 238 -17.91 6.77 2.06
C ALA A 238 -18.24 5.60 1.12
N PHE A 239 -18.99 5.83 0.04
CA PHE A 239 -19.29 4.79 -0.95
C PHE A 239 -18.04 4.23 -1.64
N ILE A 240 -17.12 5.11 -2.06
CA ILE A 240 -15.86 4.70 -2.70
C ILE A 240 -15.00 3.90 -1.72
N ALA A 241 -14.91 4.37 -0.47
CA ALA A 241 -14.14 3.74 0.59
C ALA A 241 -14.67 2.33 0.91
N LEU A 242 -15.99 2.18 1.05
CA LEU A 242 -16.63 0.88 1.29
C LEU A 242 -16.41 -0.07 0.12
N ARG A 243 -16.63 0.38 -1.12
CA ARG A 243 -16.37 -0.43 -2.31
C ARG A 243 -14.95 -0.99 -2.31
N LYS A 244 -13.95 -0.13 -2.09
CA LYS A 244 -12.54 -0.52 -2.04
C LYS A 244 -12.25 -1.47 -0.88
N ALA A 245 -12.79 -1.21 0.31
CA ALA A 245 -12.60 -2.08 1.47
C ALA A 245 -13.12 -3.51 1.21
N PHE A 246 -14.30 -3.63 0.60
CA PHE A 246 -14.87 -4.95 0.27
C PHE A 246 -14.11 -5.65 -0.87
N THR A 247 -13.71 -4.92 -1.92
CA THR A 247 -12.89 -5.50 -3.00
C THR A 247 -11.51 -5.96 -2.51
N ASN A 248 -10.87 -5.20 -1.61
CA ASN A 248 -9.59 -5.59 -1.04
C ASN A 248 -9.72 -6.83 -0.15
N ALA A 249 -10.78 -6.92 0.67
CA ALA A 249 -11.05 -8.07 1.51
C ALA A 249 -11.30 -9.34 0.67
N GLU A 250 -12.09 -9.22 -0.40
CA GLU A 250 -12.32 -10.32 -1.33
C GLU A 250 -11.01 -10.77 -2.00
N THR A 251 -10.22 -9.83 -2.50
CA THR A 251 -8.93 -10.13 -3.14
C THR A 251 -7.96 -10.83 -2.19
N ALA A 252 -7.89 -10.37 -0.93
CA ALA A 252 -7.05 -10.99 0.10
C ALA A 252 -7.54 -12.41 0.46
N SER A 253 -8.86 -12.61 0.57
CA SER A 253 -9.45 -13.93 0.79
C SER A 253 -9.12 -14.88 -0.37
N ILE A 254 -9.27 -14.42 -1.62
CA ILE A 254 -8.91 -15.18 -2.81
C ILE A 254 -7.42 -15.52 -2.80
N ALA A 255 -6.53 -14.58 -2.48
CA ALA A 255 -5.09 -14.82 -2.42
C ALA A 255 -4.70 -15.87 -1.37
N LEU A 256 -5.28 -15.81 -0.18
CA LEU A 256 -5.07 -16.81 0.88
C LEU A 256 -5.57 -18.19 0.44
N MET A 257 -6.74 -18.23 -0.20
CA MET A 257 -7.36 -19.47 -0.67
C MET A 257 -6.59 -20.08 -1.85
N LYS A 258 -6.07 -19.25 -2.76
CA LYS A 258 -5.13 -19.67 -3.79
C LYS A 258 -3.92 -20.36 -3.17
N GLN A 259 -3.29 -19.74 -2.17
CA GLN A 259 -2.14 -20.34 -1.50
C GLN A 259 -2.50 -21.69 -0.86
N ARG A 260 -3.66 -21.76 -0.20
CA ARG A 260 -4.13 -22.99 0.45
C ARG A 260 -4.42 -24.13 -0.53
N PHE A 261 -5.02 -23.83 -1.67
CA PHE A 261 -5.43 -24.84 -2.67
C PHE A 261 -4.46 -25.01 -3.83
N ARG A 262 -3.34 -24.30 -3.84
CA ARG A 262 -2.36 -24.35 -4.93
C ARG A 262 -1.89 -25.78 -5.20
N SER A 263 -1.48 -26.51 -4.16
CA SER A 263 -1.00 -27.88 -4.32
C SER A 263 -2.06 -28.84 -4.88
N ASP A 264 -3.31 -28.72 -4.40
CA ASP A 264 -4.43 -29.52 -4.94
C ASP A 264 -4.70 -29.19 -6.40
N ALA A 265 -4.70 -27.90 -6.75
CA ALA A 265 -4.92 -27.43 -8.10
C ALA A 265 -3.80 -27.89 -9.05
N GLU A 266 -2.53 -27.77 -8.64
CA GLU A 266 -1.36 -28.26 -9.37
C GLU A 266 -1.42 -29.78 -9.60
N HIS A 267 -1.83 -30.54 -8.59
CA HIS A 267 -1.98 -31.98 -8.73
C HIS A 267 -3.09 -32.36 -9.72
N ILE A 268 -4.24 -31.68 -9.67
CA ILE A 268 -5.33 -31.93 -10.63
C ILE A 268 -4.89 -31.49 -12.03
N PHE A 269 -4.25 -30.33 -12.16
CA PHE A 269 -3.78 -29.79 -13.43
C PHE A 269 -2.79 -30.75 -14.11
N SER A 270 -1.71 -31.12 -13.41
CA SER A 270 -0.66 -32.01 -13.94
C SER A 270 -1.15 -33.40 -14.34
N ARG A 271 -2.26 -33.87 -13.78
CA ARG A 271 -2.88 -35.14 -14.19
C ARG A 271 -3.66 -35.06 -15.49
N ASN A 272 -4.11 -33.86 -15.88
CA ASN A 272 -4.92 -33.66 -17.08
C ASN A 272 -4.13 -32.99 -18.21
N ASP A 273 -3.00 -32.35 -17.92
CA ASP A 273 -2.02 -31.87 -18.88
C ASP A 273 -1.21 -33.06 -19.44
N VAL A 274 -1.70 -33.64 -20.53
CA VAL A 274 -1.20 -34.93 -21.07
C VAL A 274 0.16 -34.75 -21.74
N ASP A 275 0.36 -33.62 -22.41
CA ASP A 275 1.61 -33.31 -23.10
C ASP A 275 2.62 -32.54 -22.23
N GLN A 276 2.24 -32.20 -20.99
CA GLN A 276 3.08 -31.54 -19.97
C GLN A 276 3.60 -30.18 -20.40
N ASN A 277 2.83 -29.45 -21.20
CA ASN A 277 3.22 -28.15 -21.73
C ASN A 277 2.87 -26.98 -20.77
N GLY A 278 2.22 -27.25 -19.63
CA GLY A 278 1.80 -26.26 -18.64
C GLY A 278 0.50 -25.53 -18.98
N ILE A 279 -0.26 -26.02 -19.96
CA ILE A 279 -1.46 -25.42 -20.53
C ILE A 279 -2.47 -26.54 -20.79
N LEU A 280 -3.66 -26.45 -20.22
CA LEU A 280 -4.75 -27.34 -20.61
C LEU A 280 -5.37 -26.83 -21.91
N MET A 281 -5.63 -27.73 -22.85
CA MET A 281 -6.35 -27.49 -24.11
C MET A 281 -7.79 -28.06 -24.06
N PRO A 282 -8.71 -27.67 -24.96
CA PRO A 282 -10.10 -28.14 -24.93
C PRO A 282 -10.28 -29.65 -24.89
N ALA A 283 -9.42 -30.40 -25.61
CA ALA A 283 -9.45 -31.85 -25.61
C ALA A 283 -9.12 -32.43 -24.22
N GLU A 284 -8.17 -31.83 -23.52
CA GLU A 284 -7.68 -32.31 -22.22
C GLU A 284 -8.71 -32.05 -21.12
N TRP A 285 -9.17 -30.80 -20.99
CA TRP A 285 -10.12 -30.47 -19.92
C TRP A 285 -11.52 -31.01 -20.14
N SER A 286 -11.87 -31.42 -21.38
CA SER A 286 -13.16 -32.10 -21.67
C SER A 286 -13.32 -33.42 -20.93
N THR A 287 -12.20 -34.05 -20.53
CA THR A 287 -12.18 -35.31 -19.79
C THR A 287 -12.27 -35.12 -18.27
N MET A 288 -12.15 -33.88 -17.78
CA MET A 288 -12.18 -33.59 -16.36
C MET A 288 -13.59 -33.76 -15.78
N LEU A 289 -13.66 -34.26 -14.55
CA LEU A 289 -14.92 -34.39 -13.81
C LEU A 289 -15.65 -33.04 -13.66
N VAL A 290 -14.87 -31.96 -13.56
CA VAL A 290 -15.38 -30.60 -13.45
C VAL A 290 -14.85 -29.79 -14.62
N ASN A 291 -15.76 -29.29 -15.45
CA ASN A 291 -15.43 -28.44 -16.59
C ASN A 291 -14.83 -27.09 -16.11
N PRO A 292 -13.56 -26.79 -16.43
CA PRO A 292 -12.90 -25.56 -16.00
C PRO A 292 -12.93 -24.45 -17.05
N VAL A 293 -13.79 -24.51 -18.08
CA VAL A 293 -13.83 -23.51 -19.16
C VAL A 293 -13.94 -22.06 -18.68
N ALA A 294 -14.56 -21.82 -17.52
CA ALA A 294 -14.63 -20.48 -16.92
C ALA A 294 -13.31 -19.98 -16.31
N ALA A 295 -12.24 -20.79 -16.34
CA ALA A 295 -10.90 -20.40 -15.94
C ALA A 295 -10.14 -19.65 -17.05
N ASP A 296 -10.54 -19.82 -18.31
CA ASP A 296 -9.98 -19.08 -19.45
C ASP A 296 -10.48 -17.62 -19.40
N VAL A 297 -9.69 -16.74 -18.78
CA VAL A 297 -10.09 -15.34 -18.53
C VAL A 297 -9.80 -14.46 -19.75
N ASP A 298 -8.78 -14.77 -20.53
CA ASP A 298 -8.39 -13.98 -21.70
C ASP A 298 -9.05 -14.45 -23.01
N GLY A 299 -9.70 -15.61 -23.00
CA GLY A 299 -10.50 -16.15 -24.10
C GLY A 299 -9.66 -16.75 -25.22
N ASP A 300 -8.42 -17.14 -24.94
CA ASP A 300 -7.51 -17.70 -25.94
C ASP A 300 -7.73 -19.21 -26.20
N SER A 301 -8.75 -19.80 -25.55
CA SER A 301 -9.07 -21.23 -25.58
C SER A 301 -7.96 -22.10 -25.01
N ARG A 302 -7.22 -21.58 -24.04
CA ARG A 302 -6.18 -22.27 -23.28
C ARG A 302 -6.38 -21.94 -21.81
N ILE A 303 -6.00 -22.86 -20.94
CA ILE A 303 -6.06 -22.62 -19.49
C ILE A 303 -4.67 -22.85 -18.93
N THR A 304 -4.02 -21.76 -18.52
CA THR A 304 -2.74 -21.83 -17.82
C THR A 304 -2.93 -22.35 -16.39
N LEU A 305 -1.85 -22.82 -15.77
CA LEU A 305 -1.87 -23.26 -14.37
C LEU A 305 -2.37 -22.16 -13.41
N GLU A 306 -1.93 -20.90 -13.59
CA GLU A 306 -2.32 -19.81 -12.69
C GLU A 306 -3.80 -19.43 -12.83
N GLU A 307 -4.34 -19.48 -14.05
CA GLU A 307 -5.78 -19.33 -14.30
C GLU A 307 -6.59 -20.43 -13.64
N TYR A 308 -6.13 -21.68 -13.78
CA TYR A 308 -6.77 -22.82 -13.14
C TYR A 308 -6.76 -22.70 -11.60
N ILE A 309 -5.63 -22.26 -11.01
CA ILE A 309 -5.52 -22.02 -9.55
C ILE A 309 -6.50 -20.93 -9.09
N ASP A 310 -6.62 -19.81 -9.82
CA ASP A 310 -7.57 -18.74 -9.49
C ASP A 310 -9.02 -19.23 -9.53
N TRP A 311 -9.39 -19.90 -10.62
CA TRP A 311 -10.73 -20.46 -10.78
C TRP A 311 -11.05 -21.51 -9.71
N PHE A 312 -10.10 -22.41 -9.41
CA PHE A 312 -10.27 -23.46 -8.41
C PHE A 312 -10.48 -22.87 -7.01
N ALA A 313 -9.69 -21.86 -6.63
CA ALA A 313 -9.82 -21.16 -5.37
C ALA A 313 -11.19 -20.48 -5.24
N ARG A 314 -11.64 -19.74 -6.27
CA ARG A 314 -12.96 -19.09 -6.29
C ARG A 314 -14.09 -20.10 -6.15
N ARG A 315 -14.03 -21.21 -6.89
CA ARG A 315 -15.02 -22.28 -6.81
C ARG A 315 -15.10 -22.86 -5.40
N LYS A 316 -13.97 -23.11 -4.75
CA LYS A 316 -13.93 -23.61 -3.36
C LYS A 316 -14.54 -22.63 -2.38
N ILE A 317 -14.26 -21.33 -2.53
CA ILE A 317 -14.90 -20.27 -1.73
C ILE A 317 -16.43 -20.35 -1.86
N THR A 318 -16.95 -20.35 -3.09
CA THR A 318 -18.40 -20.42 -3.33
C THR A 318 -19.03 -21.69 -2.78
N GLN A 319 -18.37 -22.84 -2.92
CA GLN A 319 -18.87 -24.11 -2.36
C GLN A 319 -18.98 -24.06 -0.83
N MET A 320 -18.00 -23.47 -0.14
CA MET A 320 -18.06 -23.31 1.32
C MET A 320 -19.16 -22.35 1.74
N GLN A 321 -19.35 -21.24 1.02
CA GLN A 321 -20.42 -20.27 1.30
C GLN A 321 -21.81 -20.87 1.14
N ASN A 322 -22.02 -21.73 0.15
CA ASN A 322 -23.31 -22.40 -0.10
C ASN A 322 -23.61 -23.55 0.89
N SER A 323 -22.63 -23.96 1.69
CA SER A 323 -22.77 -25.06 2.67
C SER A 323 -23.11 -24.60 4.09
N GLN A 324 -23.19 -23.29 4.31
CA GLN A 324 -23.55 -22.64 5.58
C GLN A 324 -25.01 -22.19 5.56
#